data_AF-A0A0M0JU64-F1
#
_entry.id   AF-A0A0M0JU64-F1
#
_cell.length_a   1.000
_cell.length_b   1.000
_cell.length_c   1.000
_cell.angle_alpha   90.00
_cell.angle_beta   90.00
_cell.angle_gamma   90.00
#
_symmetry.space_group_name_H-M   'P 1'
#
loop_
_entity.id
_entity.type
_entity.pdbx_description
1 polymer ?
#
loop_
_entity_poly.entity_id
_entity_poly.type
_entity_poly.pdbx_seq_one_letter_code
_entity_poly.pdbx_strand_id
1 'polypeptide(L)'
;MRAVVDNFVASMLPFDESVRVSHIDWCECQDAMPPTLYVDDWTVLREVVNPYTLRAGDHCIVSVNVLHKLWKWSDMLCSALTSWEVLPFRLFHHFVVLDDVASIGANGVPLRADGTPVRIAEFSDSFVNAMRRLTMEGYSLTALLRNIHRVLTNPARFHTPPLADYVHRRQPGRCGIFVVAQQLSEEQRRRTVENALTLARSNEAPVYCVFSSNCEHLAWQLDASSSYKGRFVSPQVAHNMWKAFRLSLCLVAVVCLRVLASLPADRPLSHAAFATLYHLFATVPMGAQVQACLVRTAVNLTQRRGAGDLEKGTYEYLMIKETFRAAWLAILGTRSGRPVRASRRRPWSMPVAIKMSHCDPKYGL
;
A
#
# COMPACT_ATOMS: atom_id res chain seq x y z
N MET A 1 20.52 25.44 -3.64
CA MET A 1 19.44 24.52 -3.19
C MET A 1 18.27 24.46 -4.17
N ARG A 2 17.66 25.59 -4.61
CA ARG A 2 16.68 25.61 -5.72
C ARG A 2 17.23 24.95 -6.99
N ALA A 3 18.41 25.37 -7.43
CA ALA A 3 19.14 24.73 -8.54
C ALA A 3 19.49 23.24 -8.32
N VAL A 4 19.61 22.79 -7.06
CA VAL A 4 19.87 21.37 -6.75
C VAL A 4 18.58 20.56 -6.87
N VAL A 5 17.44 21.13 -6.47
CA VAL A 5 16.13 20.52 -6.65
C VAL A 5 15.69 20.58 -8.11
N ASP A 6 15.94 21.69 -8.82
CA ASP A 6 15.66 21.81 -10.24
C ASP A 6 16.54 20.85 -11.04
N ASN A 7 17.83 20.73 -10.71
CA ASN A 7 18.69 19.70 -11.28
C ASN A 7 18.30 18.29 -10.85
N PHE A 8 17.84 18.07 -9.62
CA PHE A 8 17.34 16.76 -9.17
C PHE A 8 16.06 16.38 -9.93
N VAL A 9 15.11 17.29 -10.06
CA VAL A 9 13.85 17.15 -10.81
C VAL A 9 14.10 17.00 -12.31
N ALA A 10 15.12 17.66 -12.86
CA ALA A 10 15.54 17.51 -14.26
C ALA A 10 16.40 16.26 -14.52
N SER A 11 17.18 15.81 -13.52
CA SER A 11 18.01 14.58 -13.58
C SER A 11 17.22 13.31 -13.29
N MET A 12 16.09 13.45 -12.58
CA MET A 12 15.02 12.50 -12.60
C MET A 12 14.53 12.42 -14.05
N LEU A 13 15.04 11.42 -14.80
CA LEU A 13 14.58 10.99 -16.13
C LEU A 13 13.12 11.37 -16.32
N PRO A 14 12.70 11.96 -17.46
CA PRO A 14 11.36 12.50 -17.62
C PRO A 14 10.41 11.47 -17.04
N PHE A 15 9.84 11.82 -15.88
CA PHE A 15 8.90 10.97 -15.20
C PHE A 15 7.73 10.94 -16.17
N ASP A 16 7.78 9.97 -17.08
CA ASP A 16 6.69 9.65 -17.97
C ASP A 16 5.45 9.61 -17.09
N GLU A 17 4.36 10.20 -17.58
CA GLU A 17 3.14 10.54 -16.84
C GLU A 17 2.54 9.31 -16.11
N SER A 18 3.07 8.12 -16.42
CA SER A 18 3.00 6.83 -15.73
C SER A 18 3.48 6.77 -14.27
N VAL A 19 3.26 7.78 -13.43
CA VAL A 19 3.17 7.54 -11.97
C VAL A 19 2.03 6.54 -11.67
N ARG A 20 1.15 6.36 -12.65
CA ARG A 20 0.03 5.42 -12.76
C ARG A 20 0.41 3.94 -12.76
N VAL A 21 1.68 3.56 -12.95
CA VAL A 21 2.08 2.14 -12.94
C VAL A 21 3.31 1.93 -12.06
N SER A 22 3.09 1.98 -10.74
CA SER A 22 3.98 1.38 -9.77
C SER A 22 3.41 0.01 -9.40
N HIS A 23 3.47 -0.92 -10.34
CA HIS A 23 3.00 -2.28 -10.13
C HIS A 23 3.88 -2.97 -9.10
N ILE A 24 3.27 -3.61 -8.11
CA ILE A 24 3.96 -4.57 -7.26
C ILE A 24 3.74 -5.93 -7.94
N ASP A 25 4.79 -6.55 -8.46
CA ASP A 25 4.69 -7.89 -9.05
C ASP A 25 4.35 -8.91 -7.95
N TRP A 26 3.09 -9.35 -7.91
CA TRP A 26 2.62 -10.39 -7.00
C TRP A 26 2.96 -11.77 -7.55
N CYS A 27 4.24 -12.18 -7.47
CA CYS A 27 4.76 -13.49 -7.92
C CYS A 27 4.49 -13.83 -9.41
N GLU A 28 5.47 -14.37 -10.12
CA GLU A 28 5.35 -14.78 -11.54
C GLU A 28 4.49 -16.06 -11.76
N CYS A 29 3.37 -16.23 -11.03
CA CYS A 29 2.44 -17.34 -11.26
C CYS A 29 1.59 -17.08 -12.52
N GLN A 30 1.48 -18.01 -13.46
CA GLN A 30 0.65 -17.80 -14.67
C GLN A 30 -0.87 -17.79 -14.38
N ASP A 31 -1.27 -18.21 -13.17
CA ASP A 31 -2.67 -18.26 -12.76
C ASP A 31 -3.16 -16.93 -12.15
N ALA A 32 -4.48 -16.71 -12.25
CA ALA A 32 -5.18 -15.62 -11.55
C ALA A 32 -4.85 -15.65 -10.06
N MET A 33 -4.45 -14.51 -9.49
CA MET A 33 -4.30 -14.43 -8.05
C MET A 33 -5.64 -14.75 -7.38
N PRO A 34 -5.63 -15.60 -6.33
CA PRO A 34 -6.85 -15.91 -5.61
C PRO A 34 -7.43 -14.64 -4.98
N PRO A 35 -8.76 -14.59 -4.74
CA PRO A 35 -9.40 -13.41 -4.17
C PRO A 35 -8.73 -12.95 -2.88
N THR A 36 -8.74 -11.65 -2.63
CA THR A 36 -8.15 -11.09 -1.40
C THR A 36 -9.07 -10.05 -0.78
N LEU A 37 -8.92 -9.83 0.53
CA LEU A 37 -9.59 -8.70 1.18
C LEU A 37 -8.84 -7.40 0.91
N TYR A 38 -9.61 -6.33 0.77
CA TYR A 38 -9.13 -4.97 0.87
C TYR A 38 -8.89 -4.59 2.34
N VAL A 39 -8.32 -3.40 2.59
CA VAL A 39 -7.87 -2.98 3.93
C VAL A 39 -8.99 -2.75 4.96
N ASP A 40 -10.24 -2.89 4.55
CA ASP A 40 -11.43 -2.71 5.38
C ASP A 40 -11.98 -4.03 5.96
N ASP A 41 -11.32 -5.16 5.69
CA ASP A 41 -11.74 -6.51 6.09
C ASP A 41 -13.14 -6.91 5.57
N TRP A 42 -13.66 -6.22 4.53
CA TRP A 42 -15.02 -6.42 4.00
C TRP A 42 -15.03 -6.56 2.47
N THR A 43 -14.38 -5.63 1.80
CA THR A 43 -14.34 -5.56 0.35
C THR A 43 -13.45 -6.67 -0.20
N VAL A 44 -14.02 -7.48 -1.10
CA VAL A 44 -13.31 -8.58 -1.76
C VAL A 44 -12.82 -8.09 -3.11
N LEU A 45 -11.55 -8.33 -3.37
CA LEU A 45 -10.85 -7.97 -4.59
C LEU A 45 -10.56 -9.22 -5.41
N ARG A 46 -10.75 -9.12 -6.73
CA ARG A 46 -10.38 -10.13 -7.71
C ARG A 46 -9.42 -9.52 -8.71
N GLU A 47 -8.32 -10.20 -8.99
CA GLU A 47 -7.38 -9.74 -10.02
C GLU A 47 -8.03 -9.81 -11.41
N VAL A 48 -7.82 -8.78 -12.21
CA VAL A 48 -8.18 -8.72 -13.62
C VAL A 48 -7.04 -9.34 -14.42
N VAL A 49 -7.20 -10.61 -14.77
CA VAL A 49 -6.25 -11.35 -15.61
C VAL A 49 -6.33 -10.87 -17.06
N ASN A 50 -7.54 -10.71 -17.57
CA ASN A 50 -7.79 -10.24 -18.92
C ASN A 50 -8.63 -8.95 -18.86
N PRO A 51 -8.14 -7.81 -19.37
CA PRO A 51 -8.92 -6.57 -19.37
C PRO A 51 -10.26 -6.71 -20.11
N TYR A 52 -10.40 -7.69 -21.01
CA TYR A 52 -11.67 -8.01 -21.67
C TYR A 52 -12.83 -8.34 -20.70
N THR A 53 -12.52 -8.76 -19.46
CA THR A 53 -13.55 -9.04 -18.47
C THR A 53 -14.11 -7.78 -17.80
N LEU A 54 -13.47 -6.63 -17.99
CA LEU A 54 -13.91 -5.36 -17.41
C LEU A 54 -15.14 -4.83 -18.16
N ARG A 55 -16.08 -4.32 -17.37
CA ARG A 55 -17.31 -3.70 -17.85
C ARG A 55 -17.45 -2.28 -17.33
N ALA A 56 -18.23 -1.49 -18.05
CA ALA A 56 -18.62 -0.17 -17.61
C ALA A 56 -19.28 -0.24 -16.21
N GLY A 57 -18.90 0.70 -15.35
CA GLY A 57 -19.32 0.76 -13.95
C GLY A 57 -18.50 -0.09 -12.99
N ASP A 58 -17.51 -0.88 -13.43
CA ASP A 58 -16.62 -1.62 -12.53
C ASP A 58 -15.78 -0.66 -11.67
N HIS A 59 -15.78 -0.90 -10.35
CA HIS A 59 -14.85 -0.26 -9.42
C HIS A 59 -13.53 -1.03 -9.39
N CYS A 60 -12.48 -0.40 -9.90
CA CYS A 60 -11.15 -0.96 -9.98
C CYS A 60 -10.18 -0.29 -9.01
N ILE A 61 -9.16 -1.07 -8.63
CA ILE A 61 -8.16 -0.74 -7.62
C ILE A 61 -6.79 -1.19 -8.12
N VAL A 62 -5.80 -0.30 -8.05
CA VAL A 62 -4.40 -0.60 -8.37
C VAL A 62 -3.54 -0.22 -7.17
N SER A 63 -2.57 -1.08 -6.82
CA SER A 63 -1.60 -0.73 -5.78
C SER A 63 -0.61 0.31 -6.29
N VAL A 64 -0.36 1.34 -5.50
CA VAL A 64 0.62 2.39 -5.79
C VAL A 64 1.81 2.26 -4.85
N ASN A 65 2.99 1.98 -5.41
CA ASN A 65 4.26 2.13 -4.74
C ASN A 65 4.90 3.49 -5.11
N VAL A 66 4.71 4.48 -4.22
CA VAL A 66 5.28 5.83 -4.39
C VAL A 66 6.82 5.86 -4.41
N LEU A 67 7.47 4.80 -3.90
CA LEU A 67 8.92 4.67 -3.86
C LEU A 67 9.49 3.96 -5.10
N HIS A 68 8.62 3.44 -5.98
CA HIS A 68 8.98 2.65 -7.16
C HIS A 68 10.00 3.35 -8.07
N LYS A 69 9.88 4.68 -8.19
CA LYS A 69 10.73 5.49 -9.07
C LYS A 69 11.87 6.21 -8.34
N LEU A 70 11.99 6.08 -7.01
CA LEU A 70 13.05 6.76 -6.26
C LEU A 70 14.36 5.97 -6.28
N TRP A 71 14.32 4.65 -6.09
CA TRP A 71 15.50 3.78 -6.13
C TRP A 71 15.10 2.31 -6.31
N LYS A 72 15.80 1.58 -7.19
CA LYS A 72 15.47 0.16 -7.52
C LYS A 72 15.48 -0.77 -6.30
N TRP A 73 16.43 -0.59 -5.39
CA TRP A 73 16.51 -1.41 -4.18
C TRP A 73 15.42 -1.06 -3.16
N SER A 74 15.05 0.22 -3.03
CA SER A 74 13.90 0.58 -2.21
C SER A 74 12.60 0.07 -2.81
N ASP A 75 12.46 0.08 -4.13
CA ASP A 75 11.32 -0.49 -4.81
C ASP A 75 11.20 -1.99 -4.54
N MET A 76 12.29 -2.76 -4.72
CA MET A 76 12.30 -4.19 -4.46
C MET A 76 12.01 -4.52 -2.99
N LEU A 77 12.63 -3.78 -2.05
CA LEU A 77 12.38 -3.94 -0.62
C LEU A 77 10.95 -3.55 -0.25
N CYS A 78 10.43 -2.45 -0.79
CA CYS A 78 9.08 -2.00 -0.50
C CYS A 78 8.03 -2.93 -1.11
N SER A 79 8.24 -3.43 -2.32
CA SER A 79 7.39 -4.45 -2.95
C SER A 79 7.39 -5.74 -2.12
N ALA A 80 8.56 -6.21 -1.68
CA ALA A 80 8.67 -7.37 -0.78
C ALA A 80 8.01 -7.12 0.58
N LEU A 81 8.20 -5.98 1.22
CA LEU A 81 7.59 -5.73 2.53
C LEU A 81 6.09 -5.41 2.43
N THR A 82 5.63 -4.87 1.29
CA THR A 82 4.23 -4.60 1.01
C THR A 82 3.48 -5.88 0.67
N SER A 83 4.12 -6.84 -0.01
CA SER A 83 3.54 -8.17 -0.26
C SER A 83 3.35 -8.99 1.01
N TRP A 84 4.11 -8.69 2.06
CA TRP A 84 3.95 -9.27 3.39
C TRP A 84 3.11 -8.39 4.33
N GLU A 85 2.52 -7.29 3.83
CA GLU A 85 1.79 -6.26 4.60
C GLU A 85 2.57 -5.63 5.78
N VAL A 86 3.89 -5.86 5.84
CA VAL A 86 4.78 -5.41 6.92
C VAL A 86 4.97 -3.90 6.85
N LEU A 87 5.07 -3.32 5.64
CA LEU A 87 5.20 -1.87 5.49
C LEU A 87 3.84 -1.15 5.66
N PRO A 88 3.84 -0.01 6.37
CA PRO A 88 2.62 0.72 6.66
C PRO A 88 2.04 1.51 5.47
N PHE A 89 2.69 1.51 4.30
CA PHE A 89 2.35 2.43 3.21
C PHE A 89 1.93 1.72 1.91
N ARG A 90 1.04 0.72 2.02
CA ARG A 90 0.34 0.23 0.82
C ARG A 90 -0.74 1.25 0.47
N LEU A 91 -0.50 2.04 -0.55
CA LEU A 91 -1.50 2.94 -1.10
C LEU A 91 -2.21 2.22 -2.24
N PHE A 92 -3.51 2.39 -2.31
CA PHE A 92 -4.30 1.97 -3.45
C PHE A 92 -4.91 3.19 -4.12
N HIS A 93 -4.92 3.13 -5.44
CA HIS A 93 -5.58 4.08 -6.30
C HIS A 93 -6.86 3.45 -6.83
N HIS A 94 -7.95 4.20 -6.78
CA HIS A 94 -9.28 3.73 -7.14
C HIS A 94 -9.76 4.47 -8.37
N PHE A 95 -10.40 3.76 -9.29
CA PHE A 95 -11.03 4.34 -10.48
C PHE A 95 -12.26 3.52 -10.88
N VAL A 96 -13.11 4.13 -11.70
CA VAL A 96 -14.31 3.49 -12.24
C VAL A 96 -14.17 3.35 -13.75
N VAL A 97 -14.45 2.17 -14.30
CA VAL A 97 -14.45 1.96 -15.75
C VAL A 97 -15.68 2.63 -16.38
N LEU A 98 -15.50 3.41 -17.44
CA LEU A 98 -16.60 4.16 -18.07
C LEU A 98 -17.17 3.48 -19.31
N ASP A 99 -16.37 2.68 -20.00
CA ASP A 99 -16.74 2.02 -21.25
C ASP A 99 -16.51 0.51 -21.16
N ASP A 100 -17.35 -0.28 -21.82
CA ASP A 100 -17.12 -1.71 -21.94
C ASP A 100 -15.92 -2.01 -22.84
N VAL A 101 -15.18 -3.06 -22.48
CA VAL A 101 -14.08 -3.56 -23.30
C VAL A 101 -14.64 -4.49 -24.37
N ALA A 102 -14.63 -4.05 -25.63
CA ALA A 102 -15.14 -4.82 -26.76
C ALA A 102 -14.04 -5.62 -27.48
N SER A 103 -12.79 -5.16 -27.42
CA SER A 103 -11.63 -5.86 -27.98
C SER A 103 -10.33 -5.40 -27.32
N ILE A 104 -9.26 -6.17 -27.52
CA ILE A 104 -7.90 -5.79 -27.13
C ILE A 104 -7.10 -5.53 -28.41
N GLY A 105 -6.67 -4.28 -28.59
CA GLY A 105 -5.89 -3.85 -29.74
C GLY A 105 -4.42 -4.28 -29.69
N ALA A 106 -3.67 -3.89 -30.71
CA ALA A 106 -2.22 -4.10 -30.75
C ALA A 106 -1.55 -3.49 -29.51
N ASN A 107 -0.60 -4.22 -28.92
CA ASN A 107 0.11 -3.86 -27.68
C ASN A 107 -0.72 -3.93 -26.38
N GLY A 108 -1.85 -4.65 -26.37
CA GLY A 108 -2.61 -4.91 -25.15
C GLY A 108 -3.57 -3.79 -24.73
N VAL A 109 -3.85 -2.84 -25.62
CA VAL A 109 -4.70 -1.67 -25.35
C VAL A 109 -6.18 -2.10 -25.33
N PRO A 110 -6.95 -1.86 -24.25
CA PRO A 110 -8.38 -2.14 -24.23
C PRO A 110 -9.16 -1.13 -25.09
N LEU A 111 -9.95 -1.63 -26.03
CA LEU A 111 -10.71 -0.84 -27.00
C LEU A 111 -12.21 -1.06 -26.87
N ARG A 112 -12.95 0.01 -27.12
CA ARG A 112 -14.41 0.06 -27.26
C ARG A 112 -14.84 -0.55 -28.60
N ALA A 113 -16.14 -0.75 -28.79
CA ALA A 113 -16.69 -1.31 -30.02
C ALA A 113 -16.42 -0.44 -31.26
N ASP A 114 -16.22 0.86 -31.08
CA ASP A 114 -15.87 1.82 -32.14
C ASP A 114 -14.35 1.90 -32.42
N GLY A 115 -13.54 1.06 -31.76
CA GLY A 115 -12.08 1.03 -31.92
C GLY A 115 -11.32 2.11 -31.14
N THR A 116 -12.01 2.96 -30.36
CA THR A 116 -11.36 3.96 -29.49
C THR A 116 -10.93 3.35 -28.15
N PRO A 117 -9.92 3.91 -27.44
CA PRO A 117 -9.53 3.42 -26.12
C PRO A 117 -10.66 3.48 -25.10
N VAL A 118 -10.77 2.44 -24.26
CA VAL A 118 -11.66 2.42 -23.11
C VAL A 118 -11.24 3.48 -22.10
N ARG A 119 -12.20 4.25 -21.56
CA ARG A 119 -11.93 5.31 -20.58
C ARG A 119 -12.25 4.86 -19.17
N ILE A 120 -11.62 5.53 -18.22
CA ILE A 120 -11.88 5.40 -16.79
C ILE A 120 -12.22 6.78 -16.20
N ALA A 121 -12.81 6.82 -15.02
CA ALA A 121 -13.02 8.03 -14.22
C ALA A 121 -12.18 7.94 -12.94
N GLU A 122 -11.37 8.95 -12.69
CA GLU A 122 -10.47 8.97 -11.54
C GLU A 122 -10.08 10.39 -11.10
N PHE A 123 -9.54 10.47 -9.88
CA PHE A 123 -8.73 11.59 -9.45
C PHE A 123 -7.26 11.29 -9.68
N SER A 124 -6.61 12.02 -10.57
CA SER A 124 -5.16 11.93 -10.74
C SER A 124 -4.52 13.27 -11.09
N ASP A 125 -3.21 13.35 -10.93
CA ASP A 125 -2.37 14.44 -11.44
C ASP A 125 -0.99 13.87 -11.75
N SER A 126 -0.19 14.62 -12.51
CA SER A 126 1.20 14.24 -12.75
C SER A 126 2.04 14.45 -11.49
N PHE A 127 3.04 13.59 -11.28
CA PHE A 127 4.02 13.78 -10.22
C PHE A 127 4.79 15.09 -10.38
N VAL A 128 5.01 15.55 -11.61
CA VAL A 128 5.61 16.86 -11.90
C VAL A 128 4.76 17.98 -11.29
N ASN A 129 3.44 17.93 -11.46
CA ASN A 129 2.52 18.91 -10.86
C ASN A 129 2.54 18.81 -9.33
N ALA A 130 2.57 17.60 -8.76
CA ALA A 130 2.69 17.40 -7.32
C ALA A 130 4.00 17.99 -6.76
N MET A 131 5.14 17.74 -7.42
CA MET A 131 6.46 18.28 -7.04
C MET A 131 6.53 19.80 -7.19
N ARG A 132 5.91 20.36 -8.23
CA ARG A 132 5.79 21.81 -8.39
C ARG A 132 5.01 22.44 -7.22
N ARG A 133 3.91 21.81 -6.79
CA ARG A 133 3.13 22.26 -5.61
C ARG A 133 3.93 22.13 -4.31
N LEU A 134 4.72 21.07 -4.14
CA LEU A 134 5.59 20.85 -2.97
C LEU A 134 6.72 21.89 -2.83
N THR A 135 7.12 22.52 -3.94
CA THR A 135 8.27 23.45 -3.99
C THR A 135 7.87 24.91 -4.21
N MET A 136 6.56 25.18 -4.30
CA MET A 136 5.99 26.44 -4.75
C MET A 136 6.42 27.65 -3.91
N GLU A 137 6.46 27.51 -2.58
CA GLU A 137 6.83 28.59 -1.65
C GLU A 137 8.27 28.51 -1.12
N GLY A 138 9.11 27.66 -1.73
CA GLY A 138 10.48 27.40 -1.24
C GLY A 138 10.54 26.37 -0.11
N TYR A 139 11.62 26.41 0.68
CA TYR A 139 12.04 25.30 1.56
C TYR A 139 12.20 25.67 3.04
N SER A 140 11.75 26.86 3.47
CA SER A 140 11.69 27.13 4.91
C SER A 140 10.72 26.16 5.59
N LEU A 141 10.90 25.85 6.88
CA LEU A 141 10.04 24.89 7.58
C LEU A 141 8.54 25.26 7.47
N THR A 142 8.22 26.55 7.62
CA THR A 142 6.84 27.04 7.48
C THR A 142 6.32 26.95 6.05
N ALA A 143 7.15 27.26 5.04
CA ALA A 143 6.78 27.07 3.64
C ALA A 143 6.59 25.59 3.28
N LEU A 144 7.46 24.72 3.80
CA LEU A 144 7.36 23.27 3.61
C LEU A 144 6.06 22.72 4.19
N LEU A 145 5.70 23.12 5.41
CA LEU A 145 4.42 22.71 6.03
C LEU A 145 3.21 23.19 5.22
N ARG A 146 3.23 24.43 4.70
CA ARG A 146 2.17 24.94 3.82
C ARG A 146 2.12 24.23 2.47
N ASN A 147 3.28 23.95 1.87
CA ASN A 147 3.36 23.20 0.61
C ASN A 147 2.88 21.76 0.78
N ILE A 148 3.23 21.09 1.88
CA ILE A 148 2.71 19.76 2.25
C ILE A 148 1.18 19.84 2.39
N HIS A 149 0.66 20.81 3.14
CA HIS A 149 -0.77 20.99 3.29
C HIS A 149 -1.47 21.15 1.93
N ARG A 150 -0.93 22.01 1.03
CA ARG A 150 -1.46 22.22 -0.32
C ARG A 150 -1.50 20.94 -1.16
N VAL A 151 -0.49 20.08 -1.01
CA VAL A 151 -0.44 18.78 -1.69
C VAL A 151 -1.41 17.80 -1.07
N LEU A 152 -1.73 17.89 0.21
CA LEU A 152 -2.72 17.03 0.86
C LEU A 152 -4.16 17.45 0.55
N THR A 153 -4.41 18.75 0.30
CA THR A 153 -5.77 19.31 0.17
C THR A 153 -6.22 19.63 -1.26
N ASN A 154 -5.37 19.49 -2.28
CA ASN A 154 -5.77 19.55 -3.69
C ASN A 154 -4.71 18.97 -4.65
N PRO A 155 -4.16 17.76 -4.46
CA PRO A 155 -3.14 17.21 -5.33
C PRO A 155 -3.64 16.84 -6.72
N ALA A 156 -4.94 16.57 -6.87
CA ALA A 156 -5.48 15.90 -8.05
C ALA A 156 -6.76 16.52 -8.58
N ARG A 157 -7.00 16.33 -9.88
CA ARG A 157 -8.21 16.76 -10.57
C ARG A 157 -8.95 15.55 -11.10
N PHE A 158 -10.26 15.71 -11.27
CA PHE A 158 -11.10 14.66 -11.81
C PHE A 158 -10.97 14.63 -13.34
N HIS A 159 -10.67 13.45 -13.88
CA HIS A 159 -10.38 13.27 -15.29
C HIS A 159 -10.98 11.97 -15.82
N THR A 160 -11.07 11.88 -17.15
CA THR A 160 -11.51 10.66 -17.85
C THR A 160 -10.44 10.08 -18.80
N PRO A 161 -9.27 9.67 -18.26
CA PRO A 161 -8.16 9.18 -19.08
C PRO A 161 -8.44 7.78 -19.67
N PRO A 162 -7.64 7.33 -20.65
CA PRO A 162 -7.72 5.97 -21.17
C PRO A 162 -7.23 4.92 -20.15
N LEU A 163 -7.92 3.78 -20.07
CA LEU A 163 -7.54 2.61 -19.27
C LEU A 163 -6.15 2.05 -19.66
N ALA A 164 -5.75 2.26 -20.90
CA ALA A 164 -4.46 1.84 -21.44
C ALA A 164 -3.25 2.36 -20.64
N ASP A 165 -3.43 3.45 -19.88
CA ASP A 165 -2.40 4.00 -18.99
C ASP A 165 -2.07 3.07 -17.81
N TYR A 166 -2.98 2.14 -17.48
CA TYR A 166 -2.83 1.16 -16.40
C TYR A 166 -2.48 -0.25 -16.90
N VAL A 167 -2.65 -0.53 -18.19
CA VAL A 167 -2.38 -1.86 -18.75
C VAL A 167 -0.92 -1.94 -19.24
N HIS A 168 -0.16 -2.87 -18.68
CA HIS A 168 1.28 -2.92 -18.89
C HIS A 168 1.64 -3.45 -20.28
N ARG A 169 2.24 -2.61 -21.14
CA ARG A 169 2.64 -2.96 -22.51
C ARG A 169 3.68 -4.09 -22.60
N ARG A 170 4.34 -4.45 -21.49
CA ARG A 170 5.49 -5.39 -21.46
C ARG A 170 5.15 -6.80 -20.98
N GLN A 171 3.98 -7.03 -20.40
CA GLN A 171 3.55 -8.36 -19.96
C GLN A 171 2.12 -8.65 -20.45
N PRO A 172 1.96 -9.30 -21.61
CA PRO A 172 0.66 -9.74 -22.08
C PRO A 172 0.02 -10.67 -21.04
N GLY A 173 -1.18 -10.32 -20.55
CA GLY A 173 -1.98 -11.19 -19.68
C GLY A 173 -1.98 -10.87 -18.18
N ARG A 174 -1.30 -9.79 -17.73
CA ARG A 174 -1.41 -9.31 -16.35
C ARG A 174 -1.56 -7.79 -16.29
N CYS A 175 -2.66 -7.32 -15.71
CA CYS A 175 -2.97 -5.89 -15.64
C CYS A 175 -2.57 -5.23 -14.32
N GLY A 176 -2.38 -6.00 -13.24
CA GLY A 176 -2.17 -5.42 -11.90
C GLY A 176 -3.37 -4.65 -11.36
N ILE A 177 -4.51 -4.78 -12.03
CA ILE A 177 -5.78 -4.17 -11.68
C ILE A 177 -6.56 -5.21 -10.89
N PHE A 178 -7.12 -4.79 -9.77
CA PHE A 178 -8.10 -5.55 -9.02
C PHE A 178 -9.48 -4.93 -9.24
N VAL A 179 -10.49 -5.76 -9.46
CA VAL A 179 -11.89 -5.32 -9.47
C VAL A 179 -12.53 -5.66 -8.12
N VAL A 180 -13.35 -4.75 -7.63
CA VAL A 180 -14.19 -4.99 -6.45
C VAL A 180 -15.24 -6.03 -6.82
N ALA A 181 -15.27 -7.15 -6.10
CA ALA A 181 -16.24 -8.22 -6.31
C ALA A 181 -17.63 -7.81 -5.78
N GLN A 182 -18.33 -7.03 -6.59
CA GLN A 182 -19.73 -6.63 -6.44
C GLN A 182 -20.60 -7.33 -7.47
N GLN A 183 -21.81 -7.70 -7.08
CA GLN A 183 -22.86 -8.11 -8.00
C GLN A 183 -23.68 -6.87 -8.39
N LEU A 184 -23.24 -6.18 -9.46
CA LEU A 184 -23.96 -5.00 -9.98
C LEU A 184 -24.92 -5.40 -11.09
N SER A 185 -26.16 -4.92 -11.02
CA SER A 185 -27.10 -5.00 -12.15
C SER A 185 -26.69 -4.03 -13.26
N GLU A 186 -27.14 -4.30 -14.49
CA GLU A 186 -26.88 -3.40 -15.64
C GLU A 186 -27.38 -1.97 -15.38
N GLU A 187 -28.51 -1.81 -14.69
CA GLU A 187 -29.02 -0.49 -14.32
C GLU A 187 -28.13 0.21 -13.28
N GLN A 188 -27.57 -0.52 -12.33
CA GLN A 188 -26.60 0.04 -11.38
C GLN A 188 -25.32 0.48 -12.10
N ARG A 189 -24.79 -0.35 -13.00
CA ARG A 189 -23.62 -0.01 -13.84
C ARG A 189 -23.86 1.26 -14.64
N ARG A 190 -25.00 1.33 -15.33
CA ARG A 190 -25.40 2.50 -16.13
C ARG A 190 -25.46 3.77 -15.27
N ARG A 191 -26.05 3.70 -14.08
CA ARG A 191 -26.11 4.84 -13.15
C ARG A 191 -24.74 5.26 -12.64
N THR A 192 -23.87 4.31 -12.30
CA THR A 192 -22.48 4.60 -11.87
C THR A 192 -21.73 5.37 -12.96
N VAL A 193 -21.86 4.94 -14.22
CA VAL A 193 -21.24 5.63 -15.37
C VAL A 193 -21.87 7.00 -15.60
N GLU A 194 -23.20 7.12 -15.52
CA GLU A 194 -23.92 8.38 -15.67
C GLU A 194 -23.50 9.41 -14.61
N ASN A 195 -23.37 8.99 -13.35
CA ASN A 195 -22.86 9.82 -12.25
C ASN A 195 -21.44 10.31 -12.56
N ALA A 196 -20.56 9.42 -13.03
CA ALA A 196 -19.18 9.74 -13.33
C ALA A 196 -19.05 10.74 -14.48
N LEU A 197 -19.82 10.54 -15.55
CA LEU A 197 -19.86 11.44 -16.71
C LEU A 197 -20.52 12.79 -16.38
N THR A 198 -21.48 12.82 -15.45
CA THR A 198 -22.08 14.06 -14.96
C THR A 198 -21.06 14.87 -14.17
N LEU A 199 -20.33 14.21 -13.26
CA LEU A 199 -19.25 14.84 -12.50
C LEU A 199 -18.10 15.32 -13.39
N ALA A 200 -17.81 14.61 -14.48
CA ALA A 200 -16.76 15.00 -15.44
C ALA A 200 -17.14 16.28 -16.21
N ARG A 201 -18.44 16.49 -16.42
CA ARG A 201 -18.98 17.63 -17.17
C ARG A 201 -19.28 18.83 -16.27
N SER A 202 -19.46 18.62 -14.98
CA SER A 202 -19.71 19.72 -14.04
C SER A 202 -18.40 20.40 -13.64
N ASN A 203 -18.46 21.71 -13.41
CA ASN A 203 -17.41 22.44 -12.70
C ASN A 203 -17.44 22.18 -11.18
N GLU A 204 -18.24 21.20 -10.75
CA GLU A 204 -18.54 20.90 -9.34
C GLU A 204 -17.77 19.68 -8.83
N ALA A 205 -16.80 19.16 -9.60
CA ALA A 205 -15.94 18.09 -9.11
C ALA A 205 -15.35 18.47 -7.75
N PRO A 206 -15.48 17.61 -6.72
CA PRO A 206 -15.04 17.97 -5.38
C PRO A 206 -13.53 18.19 -5.37
N VAL A 207 -13.09 19.14 -4.55
CA VAL A 207 -11.66 19.39 -4.37
C VAL A 207 -11.04 18.18 -3.70
N TYR A 208 -10.04 17.57 -4.35
CA TYR A 208 -9.42 16.37 -3.81
C TYR A 208 -8.81 16.64 -2.44
N CYS A 209 -9.15 15.84 -1.45
CA CYS A 209 -8.48 15.80 -0.16
C CYS A 209 -8.06 14.38 0.15
N VAL A 210 -6.77 14.16 0.44
CA VAL A 210 -6.22 12.82 0.75
C VAL A 210 -7.02 12.11 1.85
N PHE A 211 -7.54 12.86 2.82
CA PHE A 211 -8.21 12.30 4.00
C PHE A 211 -9.73 12.18 3.87
N SER A 212 -10.39 13.05 3.10
CA SER A 212 -11.84 13.21 3.15
C SER A 212 -12.54 13.32 1.79
N SER A 213 -11.78 13.38 0.69
CA SER A 213 -12.33 13.45 -0.68
C SER A 213 -11.29 12.96 -1.68
N ASN A 214 -10.86 11.70 -1.51
CA ASN A 214 -9.84 11.07 -2.34
C ASN A 214 -10.48 10.17 -3.42
N CYS A 215 -9.65 9.44 -4.17
CA CYS A 215 -10.13 8.52 -5.22
C CYS A 215 -11.03 7.40 -4.69
N GLU A 216 -10.84 6.93 -3.45
CA GLU A 216 -11.70 5.92 -2.83
C GLU A 216 -13.10 6.48 -2.52
N HIS A 217 -13.15 7.67 -1.91
CA HIS A 217 -14.43 8.35 -1.63
C HIS A 217 -15.22 8.59 -2.93
N LEU A 218 -14.52 9.04 -3.97
CA LEU A 218 -15.11 9.24 -5.28
C LEU A 218 -15.71 7.96 -5.85
N ALA A 219 -14.93 6.88 -5.91
CA ALA A 219 -15.39 5.64 -6.51
C ALA A 219 -16.65 5.10 -5.81
N TRP A 220 -16.73 5.26 -4.48
CA TRP A 220 -17.92 4.90 -3.70
C TRP A 220 -19.08 5.87 -3.83
N GLN A 221 -18.82 7.17 -4.01
CA GLN A 221 -19.85 8.17 -4.28
C GLN A 221 -20.50 7.93 -5.65
N LEU A 222 -19.71 7.46 -6.62
CA LEU A 222 -20.18 7.12 -7.95
C LEU A 222 -20.99 5.81 -7.96
N ASP A 223 -20.62 4.85 -7.10
CA ASP A 223 -21.27 3.54 -7.01
C ASP A 223 -22.77 3.66 -6.70
N ALA A 224 -23.60 3.25 -7.66
CA ALA A 224 -25.04 3.26 -7.53
C ALA A 224 -25.59 2.12 -6.65
N SER A 225 -24.75 1.17 -6.23
CA SER A 225 -25.14 0.07 -5.34
C SER A 225 -25.50 0.58 -3.94
N SER A 226 -26.45 -0.07 -3.27
CA SER A 226 -26.78 0.24 -1.87
C SER A 226 -25.71 -0.22 -0.90
N SER A 227 -24.81 -1.11 -1.31
CA SER A 227 -23.85 -1.79 -0.43
C SER A 227 -22.79 -0.86 0.17
N TYR A 228 -22.59 0.31 -0.44
CA TYR A 228 -21.60 1.30 0.01
C TYR A 228 -22.23 2.68 0.30
N LYS A 229 -23.56 2.83 0.13
CA LYS A 229 -24.27 4.08 0.46
C LYS A 229 -24.09 4.41 1.95
N GLY A 230 -23.49 5.57 2.21
CA GLY A 230 -23.25 6.09 3.56
C GLY A 230 -21.85 5.85 4.13
N ARG A 231 -20.93 5.21 3.38
CA ARG A 231 -19.51 5.19 3.77
C ARG A 231 -18.83 6.51 3.40
N PHE A 232 -18.90 7.47 4.32
CA PHE A 232 -18.23 8.78 4.20
C PHE A 232 -16.75 8.77 4.59
N VAL A 233 -16.22 7.62 5.04
CA VAL A 233 -14.85 7.48 5.54
C VAL A 233 -14.12 6.45 4.70
N SER A 234 -13.02 6.85 4.05
CA SER A 234 -12.08 5.96 3.35
C SER A 234 -11.39 4.99 4.33
N PRO A 235 -11.59 3.66 4.17
CA PRO A 235 -10.85 2.65 4.90
C PRO A 235 -9.35 2.75 4.71
N GLN A 236 -8.88 3.13 3.52
CA GLN A 236 -7.45 3.35 3.31
C GLN A 236 -6.91 4.44 4.24
N VAL A 237 -7.65 5.54 4.39
CA VAL A 237 -7.27 6.62 5.30
C VAL A 237 -7.26 6.12 6.74
N ALA A 238 -8.33 5.47 7.20
CA ALA A 238 -8.41 4.93 8.56
C ALA A 238 -7.28 3.92 8.85
N HIS A 239 -7.03 3.00 7.91
CA HIS A 239 -5.96 2.01 7.98
C HIS A 239 -4.58 2.64 8.06
N ASN A 240 -4.31 3.64 7.21
CA ASN A 240 -3.03 4.35 7.20
C ASN A 240 -2.83 5.19 8.47
N MET A 241 -3.88 5.85 8.97
CA MET A 241 -3.82 6.59 10.25
C MET A 241 -3.52 5.65 11.42
N TRP A 242 -4.18 4.49 11.47
CA TRP A 242 -3.91 3.47 12.49
C TRP A 242 -2.46 2.95 12.41
N LYS A 243 -1.98 2.69 11.19
CA LYS A 243 -0.59 2.26 10.96
C LYS A 243 0.42 3.34 11.37
N ALA A 244 0.16 4.61 11.10
CA ALA A 244 1.00 5.73 11.53
C ALA A 244 1.01 5.90 13.06
N PHE A 245 -0.15 5.75 13.70
CA PHE A 245 -0.27 5.72 15.15
C PHE A 245 0.57 4.56 15.75
N ARG A 246 0.42 3.35 15.22
CA ARG A 246 1.19 2.18 15.65
C ARG A 246 2.70 2.38 15.46
N LEU A 247 3.12 2.95 14.32
CA LEU A 247 4.53 3.28 14.09
C LEU A 247 5.05 4.23 15.18
N SER A 248 4.26 5.24 15.56
CA SER A 248 4.61 6.18 16.62
C SER A 248 4.77 5.49 17.98
N LEU A 249 3.88 4.55 18.33
CA LEU A 249 4.03 3.73 19.53
C LEU A 249 5.27 2.84 19.46
N CYS A 250 5.57 2.23 18.32
CA CYS A 250 6.79 1.44 18.15
C CYS A 250 8.06 2.28 18.33
N LEU A 251 8.08 3.54 17.90
CA LEU A 251 9.20 4.45 18.16
C LEU A 251 9.41 4.69 19.66
N VAL A 252 8.33 4.84 20.44
CA VAL A 252 8.41 4.92 21.91
C VAL A 252 8.92 3.60 22.49
N ALA A 253 8.44 2.46 22.00
CA ALA A 253 8.90 1.14 22.45
C ALA A 253 10.40 0.92 22.20
N VAL A 254 10.96 1.42 21.09
CA VAL A 254 12.40 1.38 20.81
C VAL A 254 13.19 2.18 21.85
N VAL A 255 12.67 3.33 22.30
CA VAL A 255 13.29 4.09 23.40
C VAL A 255 13.27 3.28 24.70
N CYS A 256 12.13 2.64 25.03
CA CYS A 256 12.04 1.76 26.20
C CYS A 256 13.07 0.62 26.14
N LEU A 257 13.22 -0.02 24.98
CA LEU A 257 14.18 -1.10 24.77
C LEU A 257 15.63 -0.62 24.91
N ARG A 258 15.95 0.57 24.39
CA ARG A 258 17.28 1.18 24.53
C ARG A 258 17.62 1.48 25.99
N VAL A 259 16.67 2.01 26.75
CA VAL A 259 16.84 2.25 28.18
C VAL A 259 17.04 0.93 28.92
N LEU A 260 16.20 -0.08 28.64
CA LEU A 260 16.32 -1.41 29.21
C LEU A 260 17.70 -2.04 28.96
N ALA A 261 18.23 -1.90 27.75
CA ALA A 261 19.57 -2.40 27.40
C ALA A 261 20.72 -1.66 28.11
N SER A 262 20.47 -0.45 28.60
CA SER A 262 21.47 0.41 29.26
C SER A 262 21.36 0.39 30.79
N LEU A 263 20.29 -0.20 31.35
CA LEU A 263 20.06 -0.23 32.79
C LEU A 263 21.01 -1.23 33.48
N PRO A 264 21.62 -0.85 34.61
CA PRO A 264 22.43 -1.77 35.39
C PRO A 264 21.57 -2.84 36.06
N ALA A 265 22.09 -4.07 36.12
CA ALA A 265 21.36 -5.28 36.51
C ALA A 265 20.84 -5.28 37.96
N ASP A 266 21.30 -4.34 38.80
CA ASP A 266 20.91 -4.14 40.19
C ASP A 266 19.59 -3.36 40.35
N ARG A 267 18.94 -2.95 39.26
CA ARG A 267 17.65 -2.23 39.26
C ARG A 267 16.50 -3.08 38.69
N PRO A 268 16.01 -4.10 39.42
CA PRO A 268 14.99 -5.03 38.90
C PRO A 268 13.64 -4.36 38.64
N LEU A 269 13.24 -3.39 39.48
CA LEU A 269 11.98 -2.66 39.30
C LEU A 269 11.99 -1.82 38.02
N SER A 270 13.10 -1.14 37.72
CA SER A 270 13.25 -0.37 36.48
C SER A 270 13.26 -1.29 35.26
N HIS A 271 13.92 -2.46 35.34
CA HIS A 271 13.88 -3.46 34.28
C HIS A 271 12.45 -3.92 33.98
N ALA A 272 11.70 -4.29 35.02
CA ALA A 272 10.31 -4.70 34.89
C ALA A 272 9.46 -3.58 34.28
N ALA A 273 9.60 -2.34 34.76
CA ALA A 273 8.84 -1.19 34.26
C ALA A 273 9.07 -0.94 32.76
N PHE A 274 10.33 -0.86 32.32
CA PHE A 274 10.63 -0.60 30.89
C PHE A 274 10.29 -1.79 29.98
N ALA A 275 10.38 -3.03 30.48
CA ALA A 275 9.90 -4.20 29.75
C ALA A 275 8.37 -4.18 29.59
N THR A 276 7.63 -3.83 30.63
CA THR A 276 6.16 -3.65 30.56
C THR A 276 5.78 -2.55 29.58
N LEU A 277 6.46 -1.39 29.62
CA LEU A 277 6.22 -0.29 28.68
C LEU A 277 6.51 -0.69 27.24
N TYR A 278 7.60 -1.43 26.98
CA TYR A 278 7.89 -1.98 25.66
C TYR A 278 6.72 -2.82 25.13
N HIS A 279 6.21 -3.76 25.94
CA HIS A 279 5.09 -4.60 25.52
C HIS A 279 3.78 -3.81 25.36
N LEU A 280 3.53 -2.81 26.21
CA LEU A 280 2.37 -1.94 26.12
C LEU A 280 2.35 -1.12 24.82
N PHE A 281 3.51 -0.69 24.33
CA PHE A 281 3.61 0.12 23.12
C PHE A 281 3.85 -0.67 21.83
N ALA A 282 4.52 -1.83 21.88
CA ALA A 282 4.81 -2.63 20.69
C ALA A 282 3.86 -3.83 20.54
N THR A 283 3.73 -4.65 21.58
CA THR A 283 3.07 -5.96 21.48
C THR A 283 1.56 -5.86 21.62
N VAL A 284 1.06 -5.16 22.63
CA VAL A 284 -0.38 -5.05 22.92
C VAL A 284 -1.16 -4.43 21.75
N PRO A 285 -0.75 -3.29 21.15
CA PRO A 285 -1.49 -2.68 20.05
C PRO A 285 -1.52 -3.59 18.80
N MET A 286 -0.44 -4.33 18.56
CA MET A 286 -0.36 -5.30 17.46
C MET A 286 -1.30 -6.48 17.69
N GLY A 287 -1.28 -7.06 18.89
CA GLY A 287 -2.18 -8.16 19.25
C GLY A 287 -3.65 -7.75 19.17
N ALA A 288 -4.00 -6.59 19.71
CA ALA A 288 -5.35 -6.03 19.63
C ALA A 288 -5.79 -5.80 18.18
N GLN A 289 -4.91 -5.25 17.33
CA GLN A 289 -5.22 -5.07 15.90
C GLN A 289 -5.47 -6.41 15.21
N VAL A 290 -4.59 -7.40 15.39
CA VAL A 290 -4.74 -8.73 14.76
C VAL A 290 -6.05 -9.37 15.19
N GLN A 291 -6.39 -9.32 16.48
CA GLN A 291 -7.65 -9.85 17.00
C GLN A 291 -8.86 -9.11 16.44
N ALA A 292 -8.84 -7.78 16.43
CA ALA A 292 -9.94 -6.98 15.89
C ALA A 292 -10.15 -7.25 14.38
N CYS A 293 -9.07 -7.31 13.60
CA CYS A 293 -9.16 -7.62 12.17
C CYS A 293 -9.71 -9.03 11.95
N LEU A 294 -9.24 -10.03 12.70
CA LEU A 294 -9.73 -11.40 12.57
C LEU A 294 -11.23 -11.52 12.88
N VAL A 295 -11.69 -10.87 13.95
CA VAL A 295 -13.11 -10.84 14.31
C VAL A 295 -13.94 -10.14 13.23
N ARG A 296 -13.50 -8.96 12.77
CA ARG A 296 -14.20 -8.24 11.69
C ARG A 296 -14.27 -9.06 10.43
N THR A 297 -13.15 -9.63 9.98
CA THR A 297 -13.09 -10.52 8.81
C THR A 297 -14.08 -11.68 8.95
N ALA A 298 -14.08 -12.37 10.09
CA ALA A 298 -14.98 -13.50 10.32
C ALA A 298 -16.45 -13.09 10.25
N VAL A 299 -16.83 -11.99 10.92
CA VAL A 299 -18.20 -11.46 10.91
C VAL A 299 -18.60 -11.04 9.51
N ASN A 300 -17.76 -10.25 8.83
CA ASN A 300 -18.03 -9.68 7.52
C ASN A 300 -18.18 -10.76 6.44
N LEU A 301 -17.24 -11.71 6.39
CA LEU A 301 -17.30 -12.83 5.44
C LEU A 301 -18.53 -13.70 5.69
N THR A 302 -18.89 -13.94 6.95
CA THR A 302 -20.09 -14.71 7.32
C THR A 302 -21.37 -13.99 6.89
N GLN A 303 -21.46 -12.69 7.14
CA GLN A 303 -22.60 -11.86 6.72
C GLN A 303 -22.76 -11.85 5.19
N ARG A 304 -21.67 -11.64 4.46
CA ARG A 304 -21.69 -11.67 2.98
C ARG A 304 -22.05 -13.05 2.43
N ARG A 305 -21.59 -14.12 3.09
CA ARG A 305 -21.99 -15.49 2.73
C ARG A 305 -23.48 -15.72 2.96
N GLY A 306 -24.02 -15.25 4.10
CA GLY A 306 -25.45 -15.32 4.43
C GLY A 306 -26.34 -14.51 3.48
N ALA A 307 -25.84 -13.37 2.98
CA ALA A 307 -26.52 -12.53 1.99
C ALA A 307 -26.49 -13.10 0.56
N GLY A 308 -25.68 -14.13 0.29
CA GLY A 308 -25.51 -14.69 -1.06
C GLY A 308 -24.49 -13.95 -1.94
N ASP A 309 -23.82 -12.93 -1.41
CA ASP A 309 -22.86 -12.09 -2.13
C ASP A 309 -21.47 -12.74 -2.28
N LEU A 310 -21.26 -13.90 -1.64
CA LEU A 310 -19.98 -14.58 -1.60
C LEU A 310 -20.12 -16.09 -1.82
N GLU A 311 -19.42 -16.59 -2.83
CA GLU A 311 -19.33 -18.02 -3.14
C GLU A 311 -18.68 -18.81 -2.00
N LYS A 312 -19.09 -20.07 -1.81
CA LYS A 312 -18.63 -20.93 -0.70
C LYS A 312 -17.11 -21.11 -0.70
N GLY A 313 -16.53 -21.43 -1.86
CA GLY A 313 -15.09 -21.64 -1.99
C GLY A 313 -14.29 -20.38 -1.71
N THR A 314 -14.78 -19.21 -2.14
CA THR A 314 -14.13 -17.92 -1.85
C THR A 314 -14.18 -17.61 -0.35
N TYR A 315 -15.33 -17.85 0.30
CA TYR A 315 -15.47 -17.70 1.75
C TYR A 315 -14.48 -18.57 2.53
N GLU A 316 -14.43 -19.88 2.23
CA GLU A 316 -13.55 -20.83 2.91
C GLU A 316 -12.07 -20.47 2.73
N TYR A 317 -11.67 -20.14 1.50
CA TYR A 317 -10.31 -19.71 1.19
C TYR A 317 -9.91 -18.46 1.99
N LEU A 318 -10.74 -17.41 1.97
CA LEU A 318 -10.44 -16.15 2.67
C LEU A 318 -10.38 -16.35 4.18
N MET A 319 -11.30 -17.14 4.77
CA MET A 319 -11.27 -17.46 6.19
C MET A 319 -9.97 -18.17 6.60
N ILE A 320 -9.54 -19.17 5.83
CA ILE A 320 -8.28 -19.89 6.09
C ILE A 320 -7.09 -18.95 5.94
N LYS A 321 -7.01 -18.21 4.84
CA LYS A 321 -5.93 -17.27 4.53
C LYS A 321 -5.74 -16.25 5.65
N GLU A 322 -6.83 -15.60 6.07
CA GLU A 322 -6.78 -14.54 7.07
C GLU A 322 -6.50 -15.06 8.48
N THR A 323 -7.00 -16.26 8.81
CA THR A 323 -6.64 -16.94 10.07
C THR A 323 -5.16 -17.29 10.12
N PHE A 324 -4.62 -17.83 9.02
CA PHE A 324 -3.20 -18.15 8.93
C PHE A 324 -2.34 -16.88 9.00
N ARG A 325 -2.74 -15.80 8.32
CA ARG A 325 -2.09 -14.49 8.39
C ARG A 325 -2.06 -13.96 9.82
N ALA A 326 -3.19 -14.01 10.54
CA ALA A 326 -3.28 -13.61 11.94
C ALA A 326 -2.34 -14.44 12.84
N ALA A 327 -2.33 -15.76 12.67
CA ALA A 327 -1.44 -16.66 13.42
C ALA A 327 0.04 -16.36 13.14
N TRP A 328 0.40 -16.12 11.87
CA TRP A 328 1.78 -15.78 11.49
C TRP A 328 2.24 -14.46 12.11
N LEU A 329 1.42 -13.42 12.07
CA LEU A 329 1.71 -12.14 12.71
C LEU A 329 1.85 -12.27 14.24
N ALA A 330 1.03 -13.10 14.88
CA ALA A 330 1.16 -13.40 16.30
C ALA A 330 2.48 -14.13 16.64
N ILE A 331 2.91 -15.07 15.79
CA ILE A 331 4.19 -15.78 15.95
C ILE A 331 5.37 -14.82 15.80
N LEU A 332 5.35 -13.92 14.81
CA LEU A 332 6.40 -12.92 14.63
C LEU A 332 6.45 -11.94 15.81
N GLY A 333 5.30 -11.45 16.28
CA GLY A 333 5.21 -10.53 17.42
C GLY A 333 5.67 -11.14 18.76
N THR A 334 5.49 -12.44 18.95
CA THR A 334 5.92 -13.16 20.16
C THR A 334 7.40 -13.55 20.14
N ARG A 335 7.99 -13.81 18.96
CA ARG A 335 9.43 -14.10 18.84
C ARG A 335 10.32 -12.89 19.11
N SER A 336 9.86 -11.66 18.85
CA SER A 336 10.54 -10.41 19.25
C SER A 336 10.50 -10.13 20.76
N GLY A 337 9.69 -10.87 21.52
CA GLY A 337 9.53 -10.70 22.97
C GLY A 337 10.30 -11.71 23.81
N ARG A 338 11.02 -12.69 23.21
CA ARG A 338 11.92 -13.52 24.00
C ARG A 338 13.06 -12.62 24.46
N PRO A 339 13.34 -12.50 25.78
CA PRO A 339 14.53 -11.82 26.23
C PRO A 339 15.69 -12.51 25.50
N VAL A 340 16.46 -11.73 24.75
CA VAL A 340 17.78 -12.15 24.30
C VAL A 340 18.46 -12.62 25.57
N ARG A 341 18.59 -13.94 25.75
CA ARG A 341 19.48 -14.49 26.77
C ARG A 341 20.79 -13.80 26.47
N ALA A 342 21.19 -12.87 27.34
CA ALA A 342 22.50 -12.27 27.29
C ALA A 342 23.46 -13.44 27.10
N SER A 343 24.03 -13.54 25.90
CA SER A 343 25.11 -14.48 25.68
C SER A 343 26.13 -14.04 26.71
N ARG A 344 26.36 -14.89 27.72
CA ARG A 344 27.49 -14.76 28.61
C ARG A 344 28.69 -14.62 27.69
N ARG A 345 29.18 -13.39 27.51
CA ARG A 345 30.47 -13.13 26.89
C ARG A 345 31.45 -13.90 27.76
N ARG A 346 31.85 -15.09 27.31
CA ARG A 346 33.12 -15.65 27.77
C ARG A 346 34.18 -14.64 27.34
N PRO A 347 34.99 -14.11 28.27
CA PRO A 347 36.10 -13.28 27.85
C PRO A 347 36.99 -14.13 26.97
N TRP A 348 37.20 -13.67 25.74
CA TRP A 348 38.22 -14.21 24.86
C TRP A 348 39.56 -13.99 25.56
N SER A 349 40.13 -15.05 26.10
CA SER A 349 41.55 -15.09 26.46
C SER A 349 42.34 -14.92 25.17
N MET A 350 43.00 -13.76 25.02
CA MET A 350 44.02 -13.56 23.99
C MET A 350 45.15 -14.58 24.16
N PRO A 351 45.66 -15.20 23.09
CA PRO A 351 47.02 -15.71 23.10
C PRO A 351 47.96 -14.55 22.74
N VAL A 352 48.68 -14.05 23.74
CA VAL A 352 49.92 -13.28 23.55
C VAL A 352 51.05 -14.27 23.32
N ALA A 353 51.64 -14.28 22.13
CA ALA A 353 53.08 -14.53 21.93
C ALA A 353 53.46 -14.23 20.47
N ILE A 354 53.70 -12.95 20.18
CA ILE A 354 54.59 -12.58 19.08
C ILE A 354 56.00 -12.79 19.62
N LYS A 355 56.70 -13.81 19.09
CA LYS A 355 58.15 -13.94 19.27
C LYS A 355 58.80 -13.54 17.97
N MET A 356 59.28 -12.30 17.93
CA MET A 356 60.28 -11.86 16.96
C MET A 356 61.63 -12.47 17.34
N SER A 357 62.28 -13.14 16.40
CA SER A 357 63.74 -13.25 16.37
C SER A 357 64.21 -13.17 14.94
N HIS A 358 64.97 -12.11 14.66
CA HIS A 358 65.76 -11.89 13.45
C HIS A 358 66.69 -13.06 13.11
N CYS A 359 66.87 -13.31 11.82
CA CYS A 359 68.14 -13.14 11.08
C CYS A 359 68.12 -14.04 9.82
N ASP A 360 67.96 -13.40 8.66
CA ASP A 360 68.71 -13.77 7.45
C ASP A 360 70.21 -13.51 7.75
N PRO A 361 71.24 -14.13 7.10
CA PRO A 361 71.21 -14.49 5.67
C PRO A 361 72.07 -15.71 5.21
N LYS A 362 71.92 -16.03 3.92
CA LYS A 362 72.90 -16.62 2.96
C LYS A 362 72.97 -18.15 2.73
N TYR A 363 73.16 -18.41 1.43
CA TYR A 363 73.63 -19.63 0.72
C TYR A 363 72.58 -20.75 0.60
N GLY A 364 72.24 -21.28 -0.57
CA GLY A 364 72.96 -21.32 -1.84
C GLY A 364 73.25 -22.78 -2.20
N LEU A 365 72.36 -23.38 -2.99
CA LEU A 365 72.61 -24.34 -4.08
C LEU A 365 71.30 -24.60 -4.83
#